data_AF-A0A2V7W7K5-F1
#
_entry.id   AF-A0A2V7W7K5-F1
#
_cell.length_a   1.000
_cell.length_b   1.000
_cell.length_c   1.000
_cell.angle_alpha   90.00
_cell.angle_beta   90.00
_cell.angle_gamma   90.00
#
_symmetry.space_group_name_H-M   'P 1'
#
loop_
_entity.id
_entity.type
_entity.pdbx_description
1 polymer ?
#
loop_
_entity_poly.entity_id
_entity_poly.type
_entity_poly.pdbx_seq_one_letter_code
_entity_poly.pdbx_strand_id
1 'polypeptide(L)'
;MTDAPTRRGRGLAVVIALALLFFALLALIILKTGGKPEPQTAPVSETLTVLPARIRIRTEPKASAPVVAQAKSGEQVKLLEDRGAWVRVETGEGLSGWAERAYLERTAERERRLARYKAIRALPPLKGVSGDRTPLYAGPGIFYPLVGELGGDSTVLVFTRDHDFYAIDHDGSVAYASVDAIDVSSTGTRQLDVAQTSTTETTDTAPPVPDTMATMPLPVPAPVVPETPQQAEPSGGVYAAVPPGGTQPEEVDRVIPAYPPAARRAGIAGPVVVRGIVRRDGTIDNVEIIRDLPYGLGESARRAVSRWRFRPATFAGEPIDVYYTVTVNFKLQ
;
A
#
# COMPACT_ATOMS: atom_id res chain seq x y z
N MET A 1 -9.83 -62.92 -62.85
CA MET A 1 -9.63 -61.73 -62.01
C MET A 1 -10.95 -61.46 -61.31
N THR A 2 -11.12 -61.94 -60.09
CA THR A 2 -12.32 -61.72 -59.27
C THR A 2 -11.87 -61.27 -57.88
N ASP A 3 -12.54 -60.22 -57.43
CA ASP A 3 -12.19 -59.28 -56.38
C ASP A 3 -12.56 -59.80 -54.98
N ALA A 4 -11.83 -59.35 -53.95
CA ALA A 4 -11.98 -59.78 -52.55
C ALA A 4 -12.79 -58.76 -51.72
N PRO A 5 -13.74 -59.17 -50.86
CA PRO A 5 -14.54 -58.21 -50.10
C PRO A 5 -13.86 -57.78 -48.77
N THR A 6 -13.53 -56.49 -48.71
CA THR A 6 -13.81 -55.52 -47.61
C THR A 6 -13.81 -56.02 -46.16
N ARG A 7 -12.64 -55.95 -45.50
CA ARG A 7 -12.44 -56.18 -44.05
C ARG A 7 -12.18 -54.87 -43.27
N ARG A 8 -12.93 -53.79 -43.52
CA ARG A 8 -12.71 -52.47 -42.86
C ARG A 8 -13.87 -51.90 -42.01
N GLY A 9 -15.08 -52.49 -42.01
CA GLY A 9 -16.24 -51.92 -41.30
C GLY A 9 -16.40 -52.29 -39.81
N ARG A 10 -15.78 -53.39 -39.34
CA ARG A 10 -16.07 -53.95 -37.99
C ARG A 10 -15.23 -53.34 -36.86
N GLY A 11 -14.03 -52.82 -37.14
CA GLY A 11 -13.15 -52.22 -36.12
C GLY A 11 -13.65 -50.86 -35.63
N LEU A 12 -14.15 -50.02 -36.55
CA LEU A 12 -14.65 -48.68 -36.22
C LEU A 12 -15.92 -48.72 -35.35
N ALA A 13 -16.81 -49.68 -35.63
CA ALA A 13 -18.04 -49.86 -34.85
C ALA A 13 -17.77 -50.26 -33.39
N VAL A 14 -16.74 -51.08 -33.14
CA VAL A 14 -16.37 -51.51 -31.78
C VAL A 14 -15.70 -50.36 -31.00
N VAL A 15 -14.89 -49.52 -31.66
CA VAL A 15 -14.27 -48.34 -31.03
C VAL A 15 -15.33 -47.28 -30.68
N ILE A 16 -16.31 -47.04 -31.55
CA ILE A 16 -17.42 -46.14 -31.27
C ILE A 16 -18.30 -46.67 -30.13
N ALA A 17 -18.58 -47.99 -30.10
CA ALA A 17 -19.33 -48.61 -29.02
C ALA A 17 -18.61 -48.49 -27.66
N LEU A 18 -17.29 -48.71 -27.61
CA LEU A 18 -16.49 -48.55 -26.40
C LEU A 18 -16.39 -47.09 -25.93
N ALA A 19 -16.28 -46.13 -26.86
CA ALA A 19 -16.28 -44.71 -26.53
C ALA A 19 -17.63 -44.27 -25.95
N LEU A 20 -18.75 -44.70 -26.53
CA LEU A 20 -20.09 -44.42 -26.01
C LEU A 20 -20.31 -45.06 -24.63
N LEU A 21 -19.77 -46.26 -24.40
CA LEU A 21 -19.84 -46.92 -23.09
C LEU A 21 -18.96 -46.21 -22.04
N PHE A 22 -17.81 -45.67 -22.44
CA PHE A 22 -16.96 -44.84 -21.58
C PHE A 22 -17.64 -43.51 -21.23
N PHE A 23 -18.27 -42.82 -22.19
CA PHE A 23 -19.03 -41.60 -21.93
C PHE A 23 -20.28 -41.86 -21.09
N ALA A 24 -20.96 -42.99 -21.28
CA ALA A 24 -22.10 -43.39 -20.44
C ALA A 24 -21.64 -43.71 -18.99
N LEU A 25 -20.49 -44.36 -18.82
CA LEU A 25 -19.91 -44.62 -17.50
C LEU A 25 -19.43 -43.33 -16.80
N LEU A 26 -18.83 -42.40 -17.57
CA LEU A 26 -18.41 -41.09 -17.07
C LEU A 26 -19.61 -40.23 -16.67
N ALA A 27 -20.69 -40.25 -17.46
CA ALA A 27 -21.95 -39.59 -17.11
C ALA A 27 -22.59 -40.19 -15.85
N LEU A 28 -22.50 -41.51 -15.65
CA LEU A 28 -23.02 -42.18 -14.45
C LEU A 28 -22.20 -41.84 -13.18
N ILE A 29 -20.90 -41.56 -13.32
CA ILE A 29 -20.05 -41.08 -12.22
C ILE A 29 -20.44 -39.64 -11.83
N ILE A 30 -20.70 -38.77 -12.80
CA ILE A 30 -21.14 -37.38 -12.56
C ILE A 30 -22.54 -37.33 -11.93
N LEU A 31 -23.43 -38.27 -12.27
CA LEU A 31 -24.80 -38.34 -11.71
C LEU A 31 -24.88 -38.95 -10.30
N LYS A 32 -23.85 -39.66 -9.82
CA LYS A 32 -23.83 -40.26 -8.46
C LYS A 32 -23.14 -39.41 -7.40
N THR A 33 -22.39 -38.38 -7.78
CA THR A 33 -21.87 -37.37 -6.85
C THR A 33 -22.75 -36.12 -6.93
N GLY A 34 -23.78 -36.06 -6.10
CA GLY A 34 -24.64 -34.87 -5.90
C GLY A 34 -23.91 -33.69 -5.25
N GLY A 35 -22.66 -33.43 -5.63
CA GLY A 35 -21.95 -32.21 -5.29
C GLY A 35 -22.56 -31.08 -6.10
N LYS A 36 -23.36 -30.25 -5.43
CA LYS A 36 -23.71 -28.90 -5.90
C LYS A 36 -22.44 -28.27 -6.48
N PRO A 37 -22.43 -27.80 -7.75
CA PRO A 37 -21.27 -27.08 -8.26
C PRO A 37 -21.06 -25.89 -7.32
N GLU A 38 -20.02 -25.99 -6.51
CA GLU A 38 -19.51 -24.88 -5.73
C GLU A 38 -19.26 -23.77 -6.75
N PRO A 39 -19.79 -22.55 -6.54
CA PRO A 39 -19.52 -21.46 -7.46
C PRO A 39 -18.01 -21.31 -7.54
N GLN A 40 -17.43 -21.75 -8.65
CA GLN A 40 -16.05 -21.42 -9.00
C GLN A 40 -16.02 -19.91 -9.03
N THR A 41 -15.48 -19.35 -7.95
CA THR A 41 -15.14 -17.94 -7.90
C THR A 41 -14.13 -17.80 -9.02
N ALA A 42 -14.54 -17.15 -10.12
CA ALA A 42 -13.66 -16.90 -11.25
C ALA A 42 -12.34 -16.36 -10.69
N PRO A 43 -11.17 -16.85 -11.14
CA PRO A 43 -9.91 -16.32 -10.65
C PRO A 43 -9.92 -14.83 -10.98
N VAL A 44 -9.94 -14.00 -9.93
CA VAL A 44 -9.80 -12.56 -10.05
C VAL A 44 -8.52 -12.37 -10.85
N SER A 45 -8.67 -11.91 -12.10
CA SER A 45 -7.54 -11.75 -13.00
C SER A 45 -6.70 -10.61 -12.45
N GLU A 46 -5.67 -10.97 -11.72
CA GLU A 46 -4.81 -10.00 -11.06
C GLU A 46 -3.84 -9.41 -12.09
N THR A 47 -3.83 -8.09 -12.17
CA THR A 47 -2.92 -7.36 -13.06
C THR A 47 -1.77 -6.78 -12.24
N LEU A 48 -0.57 -6.86 -12.79
CA LEU A 48 0.64 -6.25 -12.26
C LEU A 48 1.08 -5.11 -13.15
N THR A 49 1.54 -4.02 -12.55
CA THR A 49 2.15 -2.90 -13.26
C THR A 49 3.67 -2.95 -13.09
N VAL A 50 4.37 -2.74 -14.20
CA VAL A 50 5.83 -2.66 -14.23
C VAL A 50 6.31 -1.39 -13.52
N LEU A 51 7.21 -1.56 -12.57
CA LEU A 51 7.89 -0.47 -11.85
C LEU A 51 8.81 0.33 -12.79
N PRO A 52 9.39 1.48 -12.39
CA PRO A 52 10.18 2.36 -13.27
C PRO A 52 11.42 1.78 -14.00
N ALA A 53 11.64 0.46 -13.96
CA ALA A 53 12.65 -0.25 -14.75
C ALA A 53 12.00 -1.05 -15.89
N ARG A 54 12.70 -1.18 -17.03
CA ARG A 54 12.31 -2.17 -18.04
C ARG A 54 12.53 -3.56 -17.47
N ILE A 55 11.52 -4.42 -17.57
CA ILE A 55 11.63 -5.80 -17.10
C ILE A 55 11.78 -6.75 -18.28
N ARG A 56 12.57 -7.79 -18.07
CA ARG A 56 12.74 -8.88 -19.03
C ARG A 56 11.84 -10.02 -18.61
N ILE A 57 10.99 -10.46 -19.53
CA ILE A 57 10.14 -11.63 -19.37
C ILE A 57 10.87 -12.79 -20.03
N ARG A 58 11.09 -13.87 -19.29
CA ARG A 58 11.99 -14.97 -19.66
C ARG A 58 11.25 -16.28 -19.87
N THR A 59 11.87 -17.25 -20.54
CA THR A 59 11.28 -18.59 -20.73
C THR A 59 11.16 -19.39 -19.43
N GLU A 60 12.03 -19.13 -18.44
CA GLU A 60 12.11 -19.86 -17.18
C GLU A 60 12.34 -18.90 -15.99
N PRO A 61 12.00 -19.29 -14.75
CA PRO A 61 12.17 -18.48 -13.54
C PRO A 61 13.64 -18.43 -13.07
N LYS A 62 14.55 -18.02 -13.95
CA LYS A 62 15.98 -17.85 -13.67
C LYS A 62 16.58 -16.73 -14.51
N ALA A 63 17.53 -15.99 -13.94
CA ALA A 63 18.11 -14.80 -14.57
C ALA A 63 18.88 -15.10 -15.87
N SER A 64 19.38 -16.33 -16.04
CA SER A 64 20.10 -16.77 -17.24
C SER A 64 19.19 -17.24 -18.39
N ALA A 65 17.88 -17.36 -18.16
CA ALA A 65 16.97 -17.86 -19.17
C ALA A 65 16.80 -16.88 -20.34
N PRO A 66 16.61 -17.38 -21.58
CA PRO A 66 16.29 -16.56 -22.74
C PRO A 66 15.10 -15.62 -22.49
N VAL A 67 15.19 -14.41 -23.06
CA VAL A 67 14.15 -13.39 -22.95
C VAL A 67 13.13 -13.61 -24.06
N VAL A 68 11.84 -13.75 -23.69
CA VAL A 68 10.72 -13.90 -24.63
C VAL A 68 10.04 -12.56 -24.94
N ALA A 69 10.05 -11.63 -24.00
CA ALA A 69 9.47 -10.31 -24.15
C ALA A 69 10.14 -9.31 -23.19
N GLN A 70 9.92 -8.02 -23.44
CA GLN A 70 10.29 -6.95 -22.51
C GLN A 70 9.07 -6.08 -22.28
N ALA A 71 8.83 -5.72 -21.02
CA ALA A 71 7.76 -4.79 -20.66
C ALA A 71 8.35 -3.46 -20.18
N LYS A 72 7.73 -2.37 -20.60
CA LYS A 72 8.16 -1.00 -20.27
C LYS A 72 7.61 -0.58 -18.92
N SER A 73 8.26 0.41 -18.29
CA SER A 73 7.73 1.05 -17.09
C SER A 73 6.28 1.47 -17.28
N GLY A 74 5.43 1.17 -16.30
CA GLY A 74 4.00 1.49 -16.32
C GLY A 74 3.14 0.55 -17.15
N GLU A 75 3.73 -0.37 -17.91
CA GLU A 75 2.98 -1.39 -18.65
C GLU A 75 2.25 -2.33 -17.68
N GLN A 76 1.07 -2.79 -18.08
CA GLN A 76 0.27 -3.73 -17.32
C GLN A 76 0.42 -5.14 -17.90
N VAL A 77 0.71 -6.10 -17.02
CA VAL A 77 0.83 -7.52 -17.37
C VAL A 77 -0.09 -8.33 -16.47
N LYS A 78 -0.71 -9.37 -17.01
CA LYS A 78 -1.59 -10.25 -16.25
C LYS A 78 -0.77 -11.26 -15.47
N LEU A 79 -1.01 -11.41 -14.17
CA LEU A 79 -0.42 -12.45 -13.36
C LEU A 79 -1.07 -13.80 -13.67
N LEU A 80 -0.26 -14.77 -14.08
CA LEU A 80 -0.68 -16.15 -14.33
C LEU A 80 -0.29 -17.08 -13.18
N GLU A 81 0.89 -16.88 -12.60
CA GLU A 81 1.42 -17.75 -11.54
C GLU A 81 2.39 -16.98 -10.64
N ASP A 82 2.34 -17.22 -9.33
CA ASP A 82 3.28 -16.62 -8.37
C ASP A 82 4.12 -17.70 -7.69
N ARG A 83 5.45 -17.64 -7.88
CA ARG A 83 6.44 -18.51 -7.22
C ARG A 83 7.38 -17.70 -6.33
N GLY A 84 6.91 -16.59 -5.77
CA GLY A 84 7.66 -15.71 -4.88
C GLY A 84 8.58 -14.78 -5.67
N ALA A 85 9.86 -15.14 -5.80
CA ALA A 85 10.84 -14.27 -6.48
C ALA A 85 10.55 -14.11 -7.98
N TRP A 86 9.89 -15.12 -8.57
CA TRP A 86 9.50 -15.14 -9.98
C TRP A 86 8.00 -15.29 -10.11
N VAL A 87 7.41 -14.48 -10.97
CA VAL A 87 6.01 -14.57 -11.35
C VAL A 87 5.91 -14.85 -12.84
N ARG A 88 4.97 -15.71 -13.21
CA ARG A 88 4.61 -15.92 -14.62
C ARG A 88 3.57 -14.89 -14.99
N VAL A 89 3.85 -14.13 -16.03
CA VAL A 89 3.01 -13.02 -16.51
C VAL A 89 2.69 -13.19 -17.98
N GLU A 90 1.60 -12.55 -18.41
CA GLU A 90 1.18 -12.40 -19.80
C GLU A 90 1.13 -10.92 -20.16
N THR A 91 1.79 -10.53 -21.25
CA THR A 91 1.74 -9.14 -21.76
C THR A 91 0.41 -8.87 -22.46
N GLY A 92 0.10 -7.59 -22.71
CA GLY A 92 -1.06 -7.23 -23.53
C GLY A 92 -1.01 -7.77 -24.96
N GLU A 93 0.17 -8.18 -25.43
CA GLU A 93 0.38 -8.83 -26.74
C GLU A 93 0.16 -10.35 -26.70
N GLY A 94 -0.21 -10.92 -25.54
CA GLY A 94 -0.45 -12.35 -25.36
C GLY A 94 0.81 -13.20 -25.18
N LEU A 95 1.99 -12.57 -25.04
CA LEU A 95 3.23 -13.28 -24.77
C LEU A 95 3.34 -13.61 -23.28
N SER A 96 3.60 -14.87 -22.95
CA SER A 96 3.75 -15.32 -21.56
C SER A 96 5.18 -15.74 -21.21
N GLY A 97 5.59 -15.46 -19.98
CA GLY A 97 6.89 -15.89 -19.46
C GLY A 97 7.10 -15.43 -18.02
N TRP A 98 8.33 -15.59 -17.52
CA TRP A 98 8.71 -15.36 -16.14
C TRP A 98 9.39 -14.00 -15.95
N ALA A 99 8.87 -13.21 -15.01
CA ALA A 99 9.42 -11.93 -14.60
C ALA A 99 9.76 -11.95 -13.11
N GLU A 100 10.71 -11.11 -12.70
CA GLU A 100 11.07 -10.97 -11.29
C GLU A 100 10.01 -10.15 -10.55
N ARG A 101 9.44 -10.71 -9.48
CA ARG A 101 8.37 -10.08 -8.68
C ARG A 101 8.77 -8.71 -8.14
N ALA A 102 10.06 -8.51 -7.85
CA ALA A 102 10.60 -7.27 -7.28
C ALA A 102 10.39 -6.04 -8.18
N TYR A 103 10.13 -6.23 -9.48
CA TYR A 103 9.90 -5.13 -10.42
C TYR A 103 8.43 -4.99 -10.83
N LEU A 104 7.53 -5.66 -10.13
CA LEU A 104 6.11 -5.69 -10.43
C LEU A 104 5.32 -5.32 -9.18
N GLU A 105 4.38 -4.38 -9.32
CA GLU A 105 3.45 -3.95 -8.28
C GLU A 105 2.03 -4.38 -8.68
N ARG A 106 1.17 -4.80 -7.75
CA ARG A 106 -0.22 -5.09 -8.12
C ARG A 106 -0.89 -3.81 -8.63
N THR A 107 -1.55 -3.85 -9.79
CA THR A 107 -2.17 -2.66 -10.39
C THR A 107 -3.17 -2.00 -9.45
N ALA A 108 -3.99 -2.79 -8.75
CA ALA A 108 -4.91 -2.28 -7.74
C ALA A 108 -4.21 -1.59 -6.55
N GLU A 109 -3.01 -2.03 -6.16
CA GLU A 109 -2.21 -1.36 -5.12
C GLU A 109 -1.63 -0.05 -5.62
N ARG A 110 -1.14 -0.04 -6.87
CA ARG A 110 -0.65 1.16 -7.54
C ARG A 110 -1.74 2.21 -7.68
N GLU A 111 -2.93 1.84 -8.15
CA GLU A 111 -4.06 2.76 -8.30
C GLU A 111 -4.48 3.35 -6.95
N ARG A 112 -4.54 2.52 -5.89
CA ARG A 112 -4.80 2.99 -4.52
C ARG A 112 -3.72 3.95 -4.03
N ARG A 113 -2.44 3.68 -4.34
CA ARG A 113 -1.31 4.57 -4.04
C ARG A 113 -1.44 5.91 -4.78
N LEU A 114 -1.74 5.89 -6.08
CA LEU A 114 -1.95 7.10 -6.87
C LEU A 114 -3.16 7.92 -6.38
N ALA A 115 -4.25 7.25 -6.00
CA ALA A 115 -5.41 7.90 -5.38
C ALA A 115 -5.03 8.57 -4.05
N ARG A 116 -4.24 7.89 -3.20
CA ARG A 116 -3.69 8.51 -1.99
C ARG A 116 -2.80 9.70 -2.31
N TYR A 117 -1.96 9.63 -3.35
CA TYR A 117 -1.07 10.75 -3.71
C TYR A 117 -1.86 11.96 -4.18
N LYS A 118 -2.93 11.73 -4.94
CA LYS A 118 -3.88 12.78 -5.30
C LYS A 118 -4.52 13.41 -4.06
N ALA A 119 -4.91 12.61 -3.06
CA ALA A 119 -5.48 13.11 -1.81
C ALA A 119 -4.45 13.88 -0.97
N ILE A 120 -3.21 13.38 -0.87
CA ILE A 120 -2.12 14.05 -0.14
C ILE A 120 -1.81 15.42 -0.76
N ARG A 121 -1.74 15.53 -2.09
CA ARG A 121 -1.51 16.84 -2.75
C ARG A 121 -2.65 17.84 -2.59
N ALA A 122 -3.83 17.38 -2.18
CA ALA A 122 -4.94 18.27 -1.85
C ALA A 122 -4.84 18.83 -0.43
N LEU A 123 -3.92 18.32 0.41
CA LEU A 123 -3.66 18.87 1.74
C LEU A 123 -2.95 20.23 1.63
N PRO A 124 -3.18 21.15 2.58
CA PRO A 124 -2.45 22.41 2.61
C PRO A 124 -0.95 22.13 2.82
N PRO A 125 -0.06 22.55 1.89
CA PRO A 125 1.35 22.27 2.02
C PRO A 125 2.04 23.24 2.98
N LEU A 126 3.08 22.75 3.64
CA LEU A 126 4.12 23.54 4.31
C LEU A 126 5.31 23.72 3.36
N LYS A 127 6.15 24.73 3.62
CA LYS A 127 7.42 24.88 2.91
C LYS A 127 8.53 24.17 3.69
N GLY A 128 9.35 23.42 2.96
CA GLY A 128 10.57 22.81 3.48
C GLY A 128 11.77 23.11 2.59
N VAL A 129 12.96 22.94 3.14
CA VAL A 129 14.24 23.10 2.45
C VAL A 129 15.02 21.78 2.53
N SER A 130 15.47 21.25 1.40
CA SER A 130 16.23 20.00 1.39
C SER A 130 17.69 20.21 1.78
N GLY A 131 18.28 19.22 2.47
CA GLY A 131 19.73 19.15 2.68
C GLY A 131 20.49 18.79 1.40
N ASP A 132 21.83 18.82 1.48
CA ASP A 132 22.79 18.76 0.37
C ASP A 132 22.49 17.71 -0.72
N ARG A 133 22.08 16.50 -0.31
CA ARG A 133 21.68 15.41 -1.22
C ARG A 133 20.54 14.64 -0.59
N THR A 134 19.34 14.81 -1.11
CA THR A 134 18.13 14.22 -0.55
C THR A 134 17.52 13.21 -1.52
N PRO A 135 17.74 11.90 -1.31
CA PRO A 135 17.11 10.86 -2.12
C PRO A 135 15.58 10.88 -1.99
N LEU A 136 14.90 10.68 -3.11
CA LEU A 136 13.44 10.65 -3.19
C LEU A 136 12.92 9.26 -3.51
N TYR A 137 11.93 8.82 -2.73
CA TYR A 137 11.36 7.48 -2.82
C TYR A 137 9.92 7.49 -3.33
N ALA A 138 9.53 6.42 -4.02
CA ALA A 138 8.17 6.23 -4.52
C ALA A 138 7.13 5.95 -3.42
N GLY A 139 7.51 5.95 -2.13
CA GLY A 139 6.68 5.67 -0.96
C GLY A 139 7.44 5.93 0.34
N PRO A 140 6.78 5.84 1.51
CA PRO A 140 7.33 6.21 2.82
C PRO A 140 8.35 5.16 3.34
N GLY A 141 9.55 5.15 2.76
CA GLY A 141 10.59 4.20 3.13
C GLY A 141 11.71 4.07 2.11
N ILE A 142 12.92 3.78 2.60
CA ILE A 142 14.11 3.54 1.76
C ILE A 142 13.99 2.29 0.86
N PHE A 143 13.01 1.43 1.13
CA PHE A 143 12.78 0.19 0.37
C PHE A 143 11.90 0.40 -0.85
N TYR A 144 11.26 1.57 -0.99
CA TYR A 144 10.55 1.94 -2.20
C TYR A 144 11.55 2.31 -3.29
N PRO A 145 11.19 2.14 -4.58
CA PRO A 145 12.05 2.58 -5.68
C PRO A 145 12.46 4.04 -5.55
N LEU A 146 13.72 4.33 -5.83
CA LEU A 146 14.21 5.71 -5.96
C LEU A 146 13.56 6.34 -7.19
N VAL A 147 12.97 7.52 -7.02
CA VAL A 147 12.32 8.28 -8.10
C VAL A 147 13.10 9.52 -8.50
N GLY A 148 14.02 9.98 -7.66
CA GLY A 148 14.82 11.17 -7.90
C GLY A 148 15.76 11.50 -6.75
N GLU A 149 16.39 12.66 -6.84
CA GLU A 149 17.24 13.25 -5.82
C GLU A 149 17.05 14.77 -5.86
N LEU A 150 16.98 15.43 -4.70
CA LEU A 150 17.05 16.89 -4.60
C LEU A 150 18.47 17.30 -4.22
N GLY A 151 18.92 18.40 -4.81
CA GLY A 151 20.15 19.08 -4.38
C GLY A 151 19.92 19.93 -3.14
N GLY A 152 21.01 20.29 -2.45
CA GLY A 152 20.98 21.20 -1.30
C GLY A 152 20.20 22.48 -1.53
N ASP A 153 19.54 22.94 -0.47
CA ASP A 153 18.77 24.18 -0.41
C ASP A 153 17.58 24.27 -1.38
N SER A 154 17.16 23.14 -1.99
CA SER A 154 15.97 23.11 -2.83
C SER A 154 14.73 23.33 -1.98
N THR A 155 13.89 24.28 -2.39
CA THR A 155 12.59 24.52 -1.73
C THR A 155 11.57 23.51 -2.22
N VAL A 156 10.91 22.84 -1.28
CA VAL A 156 9.88 21.83 -1.57
C VAL A 156 8.58 22.12 -0.81
N LEU A 157 7.48 21.64 -1.36
CA LEU A 157 6.18 21.64 -0.69
C LEU A 157 6.01 20.33 0.05
N VAL A 158 5.80 20.39 1.36
CA VAL A 158 5.62 19.25 2.27
C VAL A 158 4.15 19.15 2.63
N PHE A 159 3.50 18.02 2.34
CA PHE A 159 2.07 17.86 2.55
C PHE A 159 1.71 17.15 3.86
N THR A 160 2.56 16.22 4.31
CA THR A 160 2.28 15.35 5.47
C THR A 160 3.55 14.60 5.86
N ARG A 161 3.51 13.98 7.04
CA ARG A 161 4.53 13.08 7.57
C ARG A 161 3.94 11.68 7.73
N ASP A 162 4.67 10.67 7.26
CA ASP A 162 4.42 9.24 7.47
C ASP A 162 5.68 8.63 8.09
N HIS A 163 5.70 8.55 9.41
CA HIS A 163 6.81 8.08 10.24
C HIS A 163 8.11 8.85 9.99
N ASP A 164 9.10 8.24 9.34
CA ASP A 164 10.43 8.84 9.09
C ASP A 164 10.51 9.57 7.74
N PHE A 165 9.38 9.75 7.06
CA PHE A 165 9.32 10.35 5.74
C PHE A 165 8.29 11.47 5.63
N TYR A 166 8.67 12.54 4.95
CA TYR A 166 7.75 13.57 4.46
C TYR A 166 7.26 13.24 3.07
N ALA A 167 5.97 13.38 2.83
CA ALA A 167 5.42 13.37 1.49
C ALA A 167 5.52 14.78 0.89
N ILE A 168 6.22 14.90 -0.23
CA ILE A 168 6.56 16.18 -0.85
C ILE A 168 6.10 16.25 -2.31
N ASP A 169 5.96 17.46 -2.86
CA ASP A 169 5.81 17.66 -4.30
C ASP A 169 7.15 17.50 -5.00
N HIS A 170 7.18 16.67 -6.04
CA HIS A 170 8.32 16.51 -6.94
C HIS A 170 7.80 16.26 -8.35
N ASP A 171 8.10 17.19 -9.27
CA ASP A 171 7.70 17.15 -10.68
C ASP A 171 6.20 16.88 -10.90
N GLY A 172 5.36 17.50 -10.08
CA GLY A 172 3.90 17.35 -10.17
C GLY A 172 3.37 16.00 -9.67
N SER A 173 4.19 15.22 -8.97
CA SER A 173 3.83 13.96 -8.30
C SER A 173 4.23 13.98 -6.82
N VAL A 174 3.71 13.05 -6.02
CA VAL A 174 4.18 12.87 -4.64
C VAL A 174 5.41 11.97 -4.64
N ALA A 175 6.47 12.46 -4.00
CA ALA A 175 7.63 11.67 -3.62
C ALA A 175 7.82 11.73 -2.10
N TYR A 176 8.63 10.81 -1.56
CA TYR A 176 8.91 10.74 -0.13
C TYR A 176 10.38 11.01 0.13
N ALA A 177 10.68 11.89 1.07
CA ALA A 177 12.03 12.21 1.53
C ALA A 177 12.13 11.96 3.03
N SER A 178 13.32 11.60 3.53
CA SER A 178 13.53 11.41 4.97
C SER A 178 13.26 12.70 5.74
N VAL A 179 12.66 12.60 6.93
CA VAL A 179 12.41 13.75 7.81
C VAL A 179 13.69 14.46 8.21
N ASP A 180 14.81 13.73 8.31
CA ASP A 180 16.12 14.29 8.64
C ASP A 180 16.74 15.06 7.46
N ALA A 181 16.22 14.85 6.25
CA ALA A 181 16.76 15.43 5.02
C ALA A 181 16.00 16.69 4.56
N ILE A 182 14.86 17.00 5.17
CA ILE A 182 14.07 18.20 4.85
C ILE A 182 13.86 19.02 6.10
N ASP A 183 14.40 20.23 6.11
CA ASP A 183 14.14 21.20 7.15
C ASP A 183 12.81 21.92 6.88
N VAL A 184 11.82 21.65 7.73
CA VAL A 184 10.52 22.35 7.74
C VAL A 184 10.44 23.44 8.83
N SER A 185 11.53 23.68 9.56
CA SER A 185 11.56 24.52 10.77
C SER A 185 11.38 26.01 10.51
N SER A 186 11.58 26.50 9.28
CA SER A 186 11.17 27.86 8.88
C SER A 186 9.64 28.06 8.92
N THR A 187 8.86 26.98 9.05
CA THR A 187 7.41 26.96 9.30
C THR A 187 7.03 26.22 10.61
N GLY A 188 8.03 25.82 11.42
CA GLY A 188 7.85 25.10 12.69
C GLY A 188 7.56 23.60 12.52
N THR A 189 8.55 22.76 12.82
CA THR A 189 8.41 21.30 13.01
C THR A 189 7.29 20.92 13.98
N ARG A 190 6.96 21.81 14.92
CA ARG A 190 5.84 21.70 15.88
C ARG A 190 4.45 21.65 15.24
N GLN A 191 4.29 22.08 14.00
CA GLN A 191 2.98 22.08 13.35
C GLN A 191 2.65 20.73 12.70
N LEU A 192 3.61 19.84 12.44
CA LEU A 192 3.33 18.50 11.89
C LEU A 192 3.04 17.45 12.98
N ASP A 193 3.45 17.70 14.23
CA ASP A 193 3.17 16.87 15.40
C ASP A 193 2.72 17.76 16.58
N VAL A 194 1.42 17.98 16.76
CA VAL A 194 0.91 18.81 17.89
C VAL A 194 0.51 17.93 19.08
N ALA A 195 1.46 17.65 19.99
CA ALA A 195 1.16 17.13 21.32
C ALA A 195 1.36 18.21 22.42
N GLN A 196 0.21 18.76 22.84
CA GLN A 196 -0.18 19.24 24.17
C GLN A 196 0.30 20.59 24.76
N THR A 197 -0.73 21.37 25.14
CA THR A 197 -0.90 22.15 26.37
C THR A 197 0.20 23.12 26.80
N SER A 198 -0.03 24.40 26.53
CA SER A 198 0.43 25.48 27.41
C SER A 198 -0.74 25.90 28.31
N THR A 199 -0.87 25.24 29.45
CA THR A 199 -1.47 25.85 30.64
C THR A 199 -0.46 26.88 31.14
N THR A 200 -0.83 28.16 31.13
CA THR A 200 -0.04 29.22 31.78
C THR A 200 -0.84 29.77 32.95
N GLU A 201 -0.66 29.14 34.12
CA GLU A 201 -0.70 29.76 35.46
C GLU A 201 0.65 30.51 35.63
N THR A 202 0.85 31.67 36.25
CA THR A 202 0.14 32.51 37.23
C THR A 202 0.78 33.92 37.22
N THR A 203 0.05 34.97 37.63
CA THR A 203 0.45 36.10 38.53
C THR A 203 -0.61 37.20 38.35
N ASP A 204 -1.73 37.17 39.07
CA ASP A 204 -1.93 37.83 40.39
C ASP A 204 -1.35 39.25 40.47
N THR A 205 -2.22 40.27 40.35
CA THR A 205 -2.30 41.44 41.25
C THR A 205 -3.54 42.25 40.85
N ALA A 206 -4.62 42.18 41.65
CA ALA A 206 -5.68 43.19 41.72
C ALA A 206 -5.28 44.24 42.79
N PRO A 207 -5.84 45.49 42.85
CA PRO A 207 -7.24 45.70 43.23
C PRO A 207 -7.86 47.05 42.70
N PRO A 208 -8.94 47.61 43.28
CA PRO A 208 -10.35 47.43 42.87
C PRO A 208 -11.05 48.76 42.48
N VAL A 209 -12.28 48.72 41.92
CA VAL A 209 -13.43 49.69 42.07
C VAL A 209 -14.39 49.63 40.84
N PRO A 210 -15.65 50.13 40.91
CA PRO A 210 -16.83 49.56 41.56
C PRO A 210 -17.99 49.32 40.56
N ASP A 211 -19.09 48.71 41.04
CA ASP A 211 -20.32 48.49 40.26
C ASP A 211 -20.89 49.77 39.62
N THR A 212 -21.22 49.70 38.32
CA THR A 212 -22.22 50.57 37.70
C THR A 212 -22.93 49.81 36.59
N MET A 213 -24.26 49.74 36.70
CA MET A 213 -25.15 49.05 35.78
C MET A 213 -25.21 49.71 34.38
N ALA A 214 -25.37 48.83 33.39
CA ALA A 214 -26.18 48.96 32.19
C ALA A 214 -26.00 50.21 31.28
N THR A 215 -25.32 49.98 30.16
CA THR A 215 -25.77 50.45 28.84
C THR A 215 -25.24 49.45 27.82
N MET A 216 -26.13 48.70 27.14
CA MET A 216 -25.76 47.88 25.99
C MET A 216 -25.42 48.80 24.81
N PRO A 217 -24.22 48.74 24.21
CA PRO A 217 -24.00 49.21 22.86
C PRO A 217 -24.35 48.10 21.86
N LEU A 218 -24.94 48.51 20.74
CA LEU A 218 -25.32 47.68 19.59
C LEU A 218 -24.15 46.80 19.10
N PRO A 219 -24.43 45.59 18.56
CA PRO A 219 -23.39 44.70 18.07
C PRO A 219 -22.69 45.34 16.87
N VAL A 220 -21.39 45.61 17.03
CA VAL A 220 -20.48 45.92 15.93
C VAL A 220 -20.41 44.68 15.03
N PRO A 221 -20.58 44.77 13.71
CA PRO A 221 -20.37 43.63 12.83
C PRO A 221 -18.89 43.22 12.94
N ALA A 222 -18.64 41.99 13.38
CA ALA A 222 -17.31 41.41 13.43
C ALA A 222 -16.68 41.49 12.02
N PRO A 223 -15.37 41.79 11.90
CA PRO A 223 -14.68 41.73 10.62
C PRO A 223 -14.83 40.31 10.07
N VAL A 224 -15.24 40.23 8.81
CA VAL A 224 -15.29 38.98 8.03
C VAL A 224 -13.87 38.42 8.02
N VAL A 225 -13.60 37.46 8.91
CA VAL A 225 -12.46 36.57 8.79
C VAL A 225 -12.67 35.86 7.46
N PRO A 226 -11.71 35.89 6.51
CA PRO A 226 -11.84 35.09 5.31
C PRO A 226 -12.01 33.64 5.75
N GLU A 227 -13.16 33.06 5.42
CA GLU A 227 -13.47 31.66 5.65
C GLU A 227 -12.27 30.84 5.16
N THR A 228 -11.60 30.21 6.12
CA THR A 228 -10.59 29.19 5.81
C THR A 228 -11.26 28.21 4.86
N PRO A 229 -10.66 27.87 3.70
CA PRO A 229 -11.27 26.99 2.72
C PRO A 229 -11.82 25.78 3.44
N GLN A 230 -13.15 25.68 3.37
CA GLN A 230 -13.97 24.68 4.01
C GLN A 230 -13.29 23.33 3.86
N GLN A 231 -12.78 22.88 5.00
CA GLN A 231 -12.17 21.58 5.22
C GLN A 231 -12.99 20.57 4.44
N ALA A 232 -12.39 19.98 3.42
CA ALA A 232 -12.94 18.82 2.77
C ALA A 232 -12.96 17.72 3.84
N GLU A 233 -14.02 17.65 4.64
CA GLU A 233 -14.31 16.48 5.44
C GLU A 233 -14.59 15.36 4.44
N PRO A 234 -13.74 14.31 4.37
CA PRO A 234 -14.25 13.06 3.86
C PRO A 234 -15.26 12.57 4.89
N SER A 235 -16.54 12.75 4.58
CA SER A 235 -17.68 12.15 5.29
C SER A 235 -17.37 10.69 5.63
N GLY A 236 -17.02 10.44 6.90
CA GLY A 236 -16.75 9.09 7.43
C GLY A 236 -15.61 8.30 6.76
N GLY A 237 -14.64 8.95 6.12
CA GLY A 237 -13.62 8.29 5.31
C GLY A 237 -12.22 8.25 5.93
N VAL A 238 -11.54 7.10 5.81
CA VAL A 238 -10.13 6.92 6.21
C VAL A 238 -9.23 7.96 5.56
N TYR A 239 -8.48 8.72 6.35
CA TYR A 239 -7.52 9.71 5.90
C TYR A 239 -6.34 9.02 5.18
N ALA A 240 -5.98 9.55 4.01
CA ALA A 240 -4.85 9.05 3.24
C ALA A 240 -3.50 9.25 3.97
N ALA A 241 -3.40 10.32 4.76
CA ALA A 241 -2.29 10.68 5.63
C ALA A 241 -2.75 11.72 6.66
N VAL A 242 -1.97 11.94 7.73
CA VAL A 242 -2.28 12.92 8.76
C VAL A 242 -2.05 14.34 8.20
N PRO A 243 -3.07 15.22 8.16
CA PRO A 243 -2.86 16.58 7.69
C PRO A 243 -1.89 17.37 8.59
N PRO A 244 -1.22 18.41 8.08
CA PRO A 244 -0.41 19.29 8.93
C PRO A 244 -1.27 19.88 10.04
N GLY A 245 -0.77 19.78 11.28
CA GLY A 245 -1.48 20.16 12.51
C GLY A 245 -1.91 18.95 13.35
N GLY A 246 -1.86 17.74 12.79
CA GLY A 246 -2.22 16.52 13.50
C GLY A 246 -1.10 15.91 14.33
N THR A 247 -1.41 14.81 15.01
CA THR A 247 -0.43 13.89 15.62
C THR A 247 -0.46 12.58 14.87
N GLN A 248 0.72 12.00 14.67
CA GLN A 248 0.82 10.68 14.06
C GLN A 248 0.43 9.56 15.02
N PRO A 249 0.04 8.38 14.49
CA PRO A 249 -0.14 7.21 15.31
C PRO A 249 1.16 6.82 16.01
N GLU A 250 1.08 6.47 17.29
CA GLU A 250 2.22 5.95 18.05
C GLU A 250 2.01 4.47 18.38
N GLU A 251 3.05 3.67 18.21
CA GLU A 251 3.03 2.24 18.51
C GLU A 251 3.11 2.02 20.03
N VAL A 252 2.04 1.56 20.66
CA VAL A 252 1.96 1.38 22.12
C VAL A 252 2.32 -0.05 22.53
N ASP A 253 1.70 -1.05 21.88
CA ASP A 253 1.94 -2.46 22.18
C ASP A 253 2.35 -3.21 20.92
N ARG A 254 3.58 -3.72 20.95
CA ARG A 254 4.21 -4.41 19.82
C ARG A 254 4.29 -5.90 20.11
N VAL A 255 3.45 -6.66 19.42
CA VAL A 255 3.59 -8.12 19.37
C VAL A 255 4.76 -8.48 18.46
N ILE A 256 5.78 -9.13 19.02
CA ILE A 256 6.94 -9.58 18.24
C ILE A 256 6.47 -10.66 17.24
N PRO A 257 6.74 -10.49 15.92
CA PRO A 257 6.34 -11.48 14.94
C PRO A 257 7.11 -12.78 15.11
N ALA A 258 6.37 -13.89 15.07
CA ALA A 258 6.96 -15.22 15.13
C ALA A 258 7.83 -15.45 13.89
N TYR A 259 9.06 -15.90 14.08
CA TYR A 259 9.95 -16.23 12.96
C TYR A 259 9.59 -17.64 12.43
N PRO A 260 9.12 -17.80 11.18
CA PRO A 260 8.78 -19.11 10.64
C PRO A 260 9.99 -20.08 10.64
N PRO A 261 9.84 -21.34 11.10
CA PRO A 261 10.95 -22.29 11.13
C PRO A 261 11.58 -22.57 9.76
N ALA A 262 10.78 -22.52 8.69
CA ALA A 262 11.27 -22.64 7.32
C ALA A 262 12.19 -21.47 6.93
N ALA A 263 11.80 -20.24 7.25
CA ALA A 263 12.61 -19.06 7.02
C ALA A 263 13.90 -19.06 7.84
N ARG A 264 13.84 -19.53 9.09
CA ARG A 264 15.02 -19.65 9.98
C ARG A 264 16.02 -20.66 9.43
N ARG A 265 15.55 -21.85 9.01
CA ARG A 265 16.40 -22.87 8.38
C ARG A 265 17.02 -22.40 7.07
N ALA A 266 16.30 -21.56 6.31
CA ALA A 266 16.77 -20.98 5.06
C ALA A 266 17.64 -19.72 5.25
N GLY A 267 17.86 -19.25 6.49
CA GLY A 267 18.70 -18.09 6.76
C GLY A 267 18.16 -16.76 6.21
N ILE A 268 16.84 -16.63 6.00
CA ILE A 268 16.25 -15.44 5.38
C ILE A 268 16.00 -14.36 6.41
N ALA A 269 16.79 -13.29 6.38
CA ALA A 269 16.62 -12.09 7.18
C ALA A 269 16.31 -10.86 6.31
N GLY A 270 15.67 -9.85 6.89
CA GLY A 270 15.41 -8.59 6.21
C GLY A 270 14.13 -7.87 6.66
N PRO A 271 13.84 -6.70 6.06
CA PRO A 271 12.63 -5.93 6.33
C PRO A 271 11.43 -6.46 5.55
N VAL A 272 10.33 -6.70 6.26
CA VAL A 272 8.98 -6.82 5.70
C VAL A 272 8.27 -5.50 5.92
N VAL A 273 7.61 -4.99 4.90
CA VAL A 273 6.82 -3.74 4.99
C VAL A 273 5.35 -4.09 4.88
N VAL A 274 4.58 -3.69 5.89
CA VAL A 274 3.13 -3.84 5.92
C VAL A 274 2.48 -2.47 6.07
N ARG A 275 1.31 -2.29 5.50
CA ARG A 275 0.49 -1.08 5.63
C ARG A 275 -0.84 -1.48 6.23
N GLY A 276 -1.31 -0.77 7.23
CA GLY A 276 -2.66 -0.92 7.75
C GLY A 276 -3.36 0.41 7.92
N ILE A 277 -4.59 0.36 8.42
CA ILE A 277 -5.39 1.53 8.77
C ILE A 277 -5.45 1.57 10.29
N VAL A 278 -4.77 2.54 10.91
CA VAL A 278 -4.93 2.80 12.34
C VAL A 278 -6.25 3.53 12.52
N ARG A 279 -7.17 2.91 13.25
CA ARG A 279 -8.47 3.48 13.56
C ARG A 279 -8.39 4.41 14.77
N ARG A 280 -9.39 5.27 14.91
CA ARG A 280 -9.62 6.16 16.06
C ARG A 280 -9.71 5.44 17.42
N ASP A 281 -9.95 4.13 17.43
CA ASP A 281 -9.95 3.30 18.65
C ASP A 281 -8.57 2.72 18.99
N GLY A 282 -7.54 3.02 18.20
CA GLY A 282 -6.18 2.51 18.38
C GLY A 282 -5.97 1.07 17.89
N THR A 283 -6.97 0.46 17.23
CA THR A 283 -6.79 -0.80 16.49
C THR A 283 -6.18 -0.53 15.13
N ILE A 284 -5.55 -1.55 14.54
CA ILE A 284 -5.15 -1.53 13.14
C ILE A 284 -5.99 -2.53 12.35
N ASP A 285 -6.49 -2.10 11.20
CA ASP A 285 -7.30 -2.90 10.29
C ASP A 285 -6.72 -2.88 8.86
N ASN A 286 -7.25 -3.72 7.97
CA ASN A 286 -6.86 -3.82 6.57
C ASN A 286 -5.33 -3.89 6.36
N VAL A 287 -4.66 -4.78 7.10
CA VAL A 287 -3.20 -4.96 7.04
C VAL A 287 -2.81 -5.66 5.74
N GLU A 288 -2.25 -4.89 4.82
CA GLU A 288 -1.75 -5.30 3.51
C GLU A 288 -0.23 -5.44 3.54
N ILE A 289 0.30 -6.50 2.94
CA ILE A 289 1.76 -6.70 2.82
C ILE A 289 2.23 -5.98 1.55
N ILE A 290 3.00 -4.91 1.72
CA ILE A 290 3.54 -4.14 0.59
C ILE A 290 4.83 -4.77 0.08
N ARG A 291 5.66 -5.26 1.01
CA ARG A 291 6.90 -5.96 0.69
C ARG A 291 7.00 -7.22 1.53
N ASP A 292 6.89 -8.36 0.86
CA ASP A 292 7.00 -9.67 1.48
C ASP A 292 8.46 -10.19 1.45
N LEU A 293 8.74 -11.15 2.33
CA LEU A 293 9.91 -12.00 2.30
C LEU A 293 9.45 -13.47 2.17
N PRO A 294 10.24 -14.32 1.50
CA PRO A 294 9.83 -15.71 1.25
C PRO A 294 9.63 -16.51 2.55
N TYR A 295 9.05 -17.70 2.42
CA TYR A 295 8.81 -18.65 3.52
C TYR A 295 7.82 -18.14 4.59
N GLY A 296 6.87 -17.27 4.19
CA GLY A 296 5.75 -16.84 5.04
C GLY A 296 6.12 -15.79 6.09
N LEU A 297 7.24 -15.07 5.90
CA LEU A 297 7.67 -14.00 6.79
C LEU A 297 6.69 -12.84 6.77
N GLY A 298 6.18 -12.41 5.61
CA GLY A 298 5.21 -11.32 5.55
C GLY A 298 3.87 -11.67 6.16
N GLU A 299 3.42 -12.90 5.98
CA GLU A 299 2.20 -13.37 6.64
C GLU A 299 2.37 -13.43 8.17
N SER A 300 3.57 -13.76 8.66
CA SER A 300 3.86 -13.68 10.09
C SER A 300 3.88 -12.24 10.61
N ALA A 301 4.47 -11.31 9.84
CA ALA A 301 4.45 -9.89 10.15
C ALA A 301 3.02 -9.35 10.18
N ARG A 302 2.20 -9.67 9.16
CA ARG A 302 0.79 -9.28 9.07
C ARG A 302 0.02 -9.71 10.32
N ARG A 303 0.11 -10.99 10.70
CA ARG A 303 -0.57 -11.51 11.91
C ARG A 303 -0.12 -10.83 13.20
N ALA A 304 1.17 -10.51 13.30
CA ALA A 304 1.70 -9.82 14.48
C ALA A 304 1.19 -8.39 14.53
N VAL A 305 1.33 -7.64 13.43
CA VAL A 305 0.90 -6.25 13.32
C VAL A 305 -0.61 -6.11 13.49
N SER A 306 -1.43 -7.05 13.00
CA SER A 306 -2.88 -7.05 13.26
C SER A 306 -3.27 -7.15 14.75
N ARG A 307 -2.32 -7.48 15.63
CA ARG A 307 -2.52 -7.52 17.09
C ARG A 307 -1.88 -6.36 17.82
N TRP A 308 -1.22 -5.43 17.10
CA TRP A 308 -0.60 -4.26 17.70
C TRP A 308 -1.67 -3.27 18.16
N ARG A 309 -1.31 -2.48 19.17
CA ARG A 309 -2.11 -1.35 19.64
C ARG A 309 -1.39 -0.06 19.36
N PHE A 310 -2.16 0.92 18.88
CA PHE A 310 -1.67 2.23 18.53
C PHE A 310 -2.38 3.29 19.37
N ARG A 311 -1.68 4.38 19.69
CA ARG A 311 -2.34 5.63 20.02
C ARG A 311 -2.82 6.21 18.68
N PRO A 312 -4.11 6.52 18.52
CA PRO A 312 -4.65 6.99 17.24
C PRO A 312 -4.01 8.32 16.83
N ALA A 313 -3.94 8.55 15.52
CA ALA A 313 -3.64 9.88 15.01
C ALA A 313 -4.75 10.84 15.43
N THR A 314 -4.38 12.07 15.76
CA THR A 314 -5.38 13.13 16.01
C THR A 314 -5.22 14.25 14.99
N PHE A 315 -6.31 14.86 14.59
CA PHE A 315 -6.30 16.08 13.79
C PHE A 315 -7.36 17.03 14.38
N ALA A 316 -6.98 18.29 14.60
CA ALA A 316 -7.82 19.26 15.31
C ALA A 316 -8.32 18.77 16.69
N GLY A 317 -7.56 17.89 17.36
CA GLY A 317 -7.91 17.30 18.67
C GLY A 317 -8.84 16.09 18.59
N GLU A 318 -9.31 15.70 17.40
CA GLU A 318 -10.16 14.53 17.19
C GLU A 318 -9.37 13.34 16.66
N PRO A 319 -9.61 12.11 17.16
CA PRO A 319 -8.95 10.92 16.66
C PRO A 319 -9.49 10.54 15.27
N ILE A 320 -8.58 10.32 14.31
CA ILE A 320 -8.90 10.02 12.92
C ILE A 320 -8.43 8.62 12.51
N ASP A 321 -9.15 8.01 11.56
CA ASP A 321 -8.70 6.78 10.91
C ASP A 321 -7.67 7.14 9.84
N VAL A 322 -6.46 6.60 9.89
CA VAL A 322 -5.38 6.95 8.95
C VAL A 322 -4.59 5.73 8.48
N TYR A 323 -4.13 5.74 7.22
CA TYR A 323 -3.17 4.75 6.76
C TYR A 323 -1.83 4.90 7.49
N TYR A 324 -1.27 3.80 7.95
CA TYR A 324 0.00 3.74 8.65
C TYR A 324 0.88 2.62 8.09
N THR A 325 2.15 2.92 7.83
CA THR A 325 3.12 1.97 7.27
C THR A 325 4.09 1.50 8.35
N VAL A 326 4.16 0.19 8.58
CA VAL A 326 5.03 -0.45 9.57
C VAL A 326 6.11 -1.26 8.89
N THR A 327 7.35 -1.08 9.32
CA THR A 327 8.49 -1.90 8.89
C THR A 327 8.88 -2.90 9.99
N VAL A 328 8.74 -4.18 9.69
CA VAL A 328 9.12 -5.28 10.58
C VAL A 328 10.44 -5.87 10.12
N ASN A 329 11.48 -5.72 10.95
CA ASN A 329 12.81 -6.25 10.67
C ASN A 329 13.00 -7.66 11.25
N PHE A 330 13.09 -8.68 10.40
CA PHE A 330 13.47 -10.02 10.81
C PHE A 330 14.98 -10.16 10.83
N LYS A 331 15.54 -10.45 12.02
CA LYS A 331 16.96 -10.74 12.22
C LYS A 331 17.10 -12.16 12.76
N LEU A 332 18.10 -12.89 12.25
CA LEU A 332 18.49 -14.16 12.82
C LEU A 332 19.10 -13.89 14.21
N GLN A 333 18.53 -14.55 15.21
CA GLN A 333 19.09 -14.65 16.55
C GLN A 333 19.87 -15.94 16.68
#